data_AF-A0AAW3N3N2-F1
#
_entry.id   AF-A0AAW3N3N2-F1
#
_cell.length_a   1.000
_cell.length_b   1.000
_cell.length_c   1.000
_cell.angle_alpha   90.00
_cell.angle_beta   90.00
_cell.angle_gamma   90.00
#
_symmetry.space_group_name_H-M   'P 1'
#
loop_
_entity.id
_entity.type
_entity.pdbx_description
1 polymer ?
#
loop_
_entity_poly.entity_id
_entity_poly.type
_entity_poly.pdbx_seq_one_letter_code
_entity_poly.pdbx_strand_id
1 'polypeptide(L)'
;MIKRLCLAMVVVLTLAGCDAFSSEPTYRGVSVMGLNYTPFNLSGFTIRDKYGNRASGGGDLPPSAGAGRLSCCYKLKGTEFTVDWEVYDQDEFMKDPYAPIKKIHKTTEVKFPPTKTAGRAGEVVLAVHFYPDDHIEFEFRNDMSGTRIDYTEVDHWLQTKYGKAANPDDDDMAVAYRRTARVASQGWLKYRLTDSSDLEQYVYYTLLVNPKFDEHPAVQRILQETKGKPGMFGAAMQSLPDAVVQEIKGNRLDRRSNEGKYG
;
A
#
# COMPACT_ATOMS: atom_id res chain seq x y z
N MET A 1 16.73 -54.08 39.71
CA MET A 1 15.57 -53.25 39.30
C MET A 1 15.93 -51.82 38.91
N ILE A 2 17.01 -51.22 39.42
CA ILE A 2 17.42 -49.83 39.13
C ILE A 2 17.85 -49.60 37.66
N LYS A 3 18.52 -50.56 37.02
CA LYS A 3 18.98 -50.42 35.62
C LYS A 3 17.88 -50.34 34.56
N ARG A 4 16.69 -50.90 34.82
CA ARG A 4 15.53 -50.82 33.90
C ARG A 4 14.77 -49.50 34.03
N LEU A 5 14.87 -48.84 35.20
CA LEU A 5 14.22 -47.55 35.46
C LEU A 5 14.97 -46.40 34.77
N CYS A 6 16.30 -46.45 34.73
CA CYS A 6 17.12 -45.44 34.05
C CYS A 6 16.94 -45.44 32.52
N LEU A 7 16.70 -46.60 31.91
CA LEU A 7 16.50 -46.70 30.46
C LEU A 7 15.13 -46.17 30.02
N ALA A 8 14.10 -46.33 30.86
CA ALA A 8 12.76 -45.79 30.59
C ALA A 8 12.72 -44.25 30.68
N MET A 9 13.54 -43.64 31.55
CA MET A 9 13.57 -42.19 31.73
C MET A 9 14.26 -41.47 30.56
N VAL A 10 15.27 -42.10 29.93
CA VAL A 10 15.99 -41.55 28.77
C VAL A 10 15.11 -41.55 27.51
N VAL A 11 14.27 -42.57 27.31
CA VAL A 11 13.37 -42.65 26.13
C VAL A 11 12.25 -41.61 26.19
N VAL A 12 11.71 -41.31 27.38
CA VAL A 12 10.66 -40.28 27.54
C VAL A 12 11.22 -38.86 27.32
N LEU A 13 12.49 -38.62 27.66
CA LEU A 13 13.15 -37.32 27.43
C LEU A 13 13.50 -37.07 25.95
N THR A 14 13.71 -38.12 25.15
CA THR A 14 13.98 -37.96 23.71
C THR A 14 12.73 -37.71 22.85
N LEU A 15 11.54 -38.08 23.33
CA LEU A 15 10.27 -37.86 22.62
C LEU A 15 9.59 -36.52 22.94
N ALA A 16 10.00 -35.84 24.01
CA ALA A 16 9.50 -34.50 24.36
C ALA A 16 10.38 -33.37 23.81
N GLY A 17 11.50 -33.69 23.14
CA GLY A 17 12.57 -32.76 22.80
C GLY A 17 12.43 -31.99 21.47
N CYS A 18 11.49 -32.35 20.58
CA CYS A 18 11.35 -31.69 19.27
C CYS A 18 10.15 -30.75 19.13
N ASP A 19 9.14 -30.86 19.99
CA ASP A 19 7.97 -29.95 19.98
C ASP A 19 8.09 -28.79 20.99
N ALA A 20 9.04 -28.86 21.92
CA ALA A 20 9.22 -27.86 22.97
C ALA A 20 9.92 -26.56 22.50
N PHE A 21 10.53 -26.56 21.31
CA PHE A 21 11.38 -25.44 20.83
C PHE A 21 10.85 -24.68 19.61
N SER A 22 9.66 -24.99 19.11
CA SER A 22 9.01 -24.14 18.10
C SER A 22 7.50 -24.20 18.21
N SER A 23 6.95 -23.75 19.36
CA SER A 23 5.54 -23.44 19.42
C SER A 23 5.30 -22.15 18.63
N GLU A 24 4.87 -22.32 17.38
CA GLU A 24 4.48 -21.20 16.54
C GLU A 24 3.45 -20.28 17.24
N PRO A 25 3.59 -18.95 17.09
CA PRO A 25 2.76 -18.00 17.81
C PRO A 25 1.30 -18.20 17.42
N THR A 26 0.40 -18.13 18.40
CA THR A 26 -1.05 -18.18 18.16
C THR A 26 -1.66 -16.85 18.56
N TYR A 27 -2.22 -16.15 17.59
CA TYR A 27 -2.92 -14.89 17.75
C TYR A 27 -4.42 -15.18 17.88
N ARG A 28 -5.04 -14.77 18.98
CA ARG A 28 -6.46 -15.05 19.28
C ARG A 28 -7.21 -13.75 19.52
N GLY A 29 -8.49 -13.74 19.15
CA GLY A 29 -9.32 -12.56 19.38
C GLY A 29 -8.92 -11.38 18.51
N VAL A 30 -8.23 -11.62 17.39
CA VAL A 30 -7.67 -10.57 16.53
C VAL A 30 -8.77 -10.00 15.64
N SER A 31 -8.86 -8.68 15.60
CA SER A 31 -9.61 -7.95 14.58
C SER A 31 -8.74 -7.72 13.36
N VAL A 32 -9.32 -7.69 12.17
CA VAL A 32 -8.58 -7.48 10.93
C VAL A 32 -9.07 -6.23 10.22
N MET A 33 -8.13 -5.43 9.74
CA MET A 33 -8.40 -4.17 9.03
C MET A 33 -7.54 -4.09 7.77
N GLY A 34 -8.13 -3.67 6.65
CA GLY A 34 -7.41 -3.43 5.40
C GLY A 34 -6.99 -1.97 5.27
N LEU A 35 -5.77 -1.74 4.79
CA LEU A 35 -5.25 -0.42 4.41
C LEU A 35 -4.84 -0.50 2.94
N ASN A 36 -5.58 0.21 2.08
CA ASN A 36 -5.42 0.10 0.64
C ASN A 36 -4.56 1.24 0.08
N TYR A 37 -3.33 0.95 -0.31
CA TYR A 37 -2.46 1.90 -1.00
C TYR A 37 -2.38 1.65 -2.52
N THR A 38 -3.11 0.64 -3.00
CA THR A 38 -3.19 0.37 -4.44
C THR A 38 -3.96 1.49 -5.16
N PRO A 39 -3.74 1.68 -6.47
CA PRO A 39 -4.53 2.64 -7.26
C PRO A 39 -5.96 2.18 -7.55
N PHE A 40 -6.39 1.04 -7.04
CA PHE A 40 -7.68 0.40 -7.33
C PHE A 40 -8.51 0.26 -6.06
N ASN A 41 -9.80 -0.03 -6.19
CA ASN A 41 -10.62 -0.35 -5.04
C ASN A 41 -10.34 -1.79 -4.57
N LEU A 42 -10.04 -1.96 -3.28
CA LEU A 42 -9.89 -3.29 -2.66
C LEU A 42 -11.28 -3.81 -2.26
N SER A 43 -11.76 -4.81 -3.01
CA SER A 43 -13.07 -5.43 -2.77
C SER A 43 -13.06 -6.23 -1.47
N GLY A 44 -12.04 -7.07 -1.27
CA GLY A 44 -11.93 -7.93 -0.11
C GLY A 44 -10.62 -8.72 -0.07
N PHE A 45 -10.35 -9.35 1.07
CA PHE A 45 -9.23 -10.25 1.24
C PHE A 45 -9.48 -11.34 2.28
N THR A 46 -8.73 -12.44 2.18
CA THR A 46 -8.72 -13.56 3.10
C THR A 46 -7.28 -13.95 3.43
N ILE A 47 -6.92 -13.85 4.71
CA ILE A 47 -5.67 -14.38 5.27
C ILE A 47 -5.88 -15.86 5.61
N ARG A 48 -4.91 -16.70 5.28
CA ARG A 48 -4.86 -18.11 5.63
C ARG A 48 -3.54 -18.43 6.30
N ASP A 49 -3.58 -19.27 7.33
CA ASP A 49 -2.40 -19.94 7.84
C ASP A 49 -2.37 -21.41 7.43
N LYS A 50 -1.20 -22.05 7.60
CA LYS A 50 -1.01 -23.48 7.30
C LYS A 50 -1.82 -24.43 8.19
N TYR A 51 -2.41 -23.94 9.27
CA TYR A 51 -3.23 -24.71 10.20
C TYR A 51 -4.73 -24.65 9.87
N GLY A 52 -5.08 -24.02 8.73
CA GLY A 52 -6.45 -23.92 8.25
C GLY A 52 -7.27 -22.81 8.91
N ASN A 53 -6.68 -21.98 9.78
CA ASN A 53 -7.40 -20.81 10.29
C ASN A 53 -7.45 -19.73 9.21
N ARG A 54 -8.52 -18.93 9.24
CA ARG A 54 -8.77 -17.88 8.25
C ARG A 54 -9.24 -16.61 8.92
N ALA A 55 -8.85 -15.48 8.36
CA ALA A 55 -9.39 -14.17 8.69
C ALA A 55 -9.72 -13.41 7.41
N SER A 56 -10.73 -12.56 7.41
CA SER A 56 -11.14 -11.83 6.21
C SER A 56 -11.61 -10.41 6.53
N GLY A 57 -11.43 -9.52 5.57
CA GLY A 57 -11.75 -8.10 5.68
C GLY A 57 -11.89 -7.42 4.32
N GLY A 58 -11.91 -6.09 4.34
CA GLY A 58 -12.13 -5.25 3.16
C GLY A 58 -13.55 -4.67 3.14
N GLY A 59 -14.19 -4.69 1.97
CA GLY A 59 -15.51 -4.10 1.77
C GLY A 59 -15.47 -2.82 0.93
N ASP A 60 -14.90 -2.93 -0.27
CA ASP A 60 -14.82 -1.84 -1.24
C ASP A 60 -14.07 -0.61 -0.73
N LEU A 61 -12.81 -0.81 -0.38
CA LEU A 61 -11.92 0.23 0.11
C LEU A 61 -11.33 1.01 -1.09
N PRO A 62 -11.65 2.29 -1.30
CA PRO A 62 -10.96 3.09 -2.31
C PRO A 62 -9.46 3.25 -1.98
N PRO A 63 -8.64 3.77 -2.91
CA PRO A 63 -7.26 4.12 -2.60
C PRO A 63 -7.17 4.99 -1.34
N SER A 64 -6.10 4.84 -0.56
CA SER A 64 -5.88 5.51 0.74
C SER A 64 -6.89 5.20 1.85
N ALA A 65 -7.90 4.35 1.62
CA ALA A 65 -8.87 4.03 2.65
C ALA A 65 -8.31 3.08 3.71
N GLY A 66 -8.75 3.30 4.96
CA GLY A 66 -8.43 2.48 6.11
C GLY A 66 -9.65 1.85 6.78
N ALA A 67 -9.38 0.70 7.39
CA ALA A 67 -10.23 -0.12 8.25
C ALA A 67 -11.51 -0.75 7.67
N GLY A 68 -12.18 -0.10 6.72
CA GLY A 68 -13.39 -0.64 6.06
C GLY A 68 -14.34 -1.30 7.05
N ARG A 69 -14.74 -2.55 6.77
CA ARG A 69 -15.43 -3.37 7.77
C ARG A 69 -14.42 -4.07 8.69
N LEU A 70 -14.27 -3.55 9.91
CA LEU A 70 -13.54 -4.25 10.97
C LEU A 70 -14.26 -5.56 11.29
N SER A 71 -13.59 -6.68 11.05
CA SER A 71 -14.11 -8.02 11.34
C SER A 71 -13.28 -8.64 12.45
N CYS A 72 -13.95 -9.16 13.49
CA CYS A 72 -13.29 -9.49 14.74
C CYS A 72 -13.28 -10.98 15.09
N CYS A 73 -12.50 -11.24 16.14
CA CYS A 73 -12.35 -12.48 16.89
C CYS A 73 -11.73 -13.64 16.12
N TYR A 74 -10.90 -13.34 15.13
CA TYR A 74 -10.18 -14.36 14.40
C TYR A 74 -9.08 -15.01 15.25
N LYS A 75 -8.76 -16.23 14.85
CA LYS A 75 -7.58 -16.96 15.30
C LYS A 75 -6.66 -17.14 14.12
N LEU A 76 -5.40 -16.81 14.30
CA LEU A 76 -4.32 -17.04 13.33
C LEU A 76 -3.15 -17.69 14.06
N LYS A 77 -2.37 -18.51 13.37
CA LYS A 77 -1.22 -19.20 13.95
C LYS A 77 -0.06 -19.26 12.97
N GLY A 78 1.15 -19.06 13.48
CA GLY A 78 2.38 -19.18 12.70
C GLY A 78 2.98 -17.84 12.31
N THR A 79 3.96 -17.93 11.42
CA THR A 79 4.74 -16.80 10.91
C THR A 79 4.68 -16.70 9.38
N GLU A 80 3.97 -17.63 8.75
CA GLU A 80 3.80 -17.73 7.30
C GLU A 80 2.31 -17.73 6.99
N PHE A 81 1.91 -16.79 6.14
CA PHE A 81 0.53 -16.56 5.79
C PHE A 81 0.39 -16.43 4.27
N THR A 82 -0.77 -16.82 3.76
CA THR A 82 -1.19 -16.53 2.39
C THR A 82 -2.36 -15.57 2.45
N VAL A 83 -2.31 -14.51 1.64
CA VAL A 83 -3.39 -13.54 1.51
C VAL A 83 -3.95 -13.63 0.10
N ASP A 84 -5.18 -14.10 -0.02
CA ASP A 84 -5.97 -13.97 -1.25
C ASP A 84 -6.70 -12.64 -1.21
N TRP A 85 -6.66 -11.86 -2.28
CA TRP A 85 -7.26 -10.53 -2.31
C TRP A 85 -7.73 -10.11 -3.69
N GLU A 86 -8.67 -9.18 -3.71
CA GLU A 86 -9.38 -8.78 -4.92
C GLU A 86 -9.41 -7.26 -5.03
N VAL A 87 -8.99 -6.74 -6.19
CA VAL A 87 -9.14 -5.33 -6.55
C VAL A 87 -9.95 -5.16 -7.83
N TYR A 88 -10.50 -3.98 -8.05
CA TYR A 88 -11.13 -3.63 -9.32
C TYR A 88 -10.94 -2.15 -9.64
N ASP A 89 -10.98 -1.82 -10.93
CA ASP A 89 -10.94 -0.43 -11.39
C ASP A 89 -12.36 0.17 -11.36
N GLN A 90 -12.55 1.14 -10.47
CA GLN A 90 -13.82 1.85 -10.30
C GLN A 90 -14.22 2.62 -11.56
N ASP A 91 -13.28 3.22 -12.30
CA ASP A 91 -13.62 3.98 -13.51
C ASP A 91 -14.02 3.05 -14.65
N GLU A 92 -13.41 1.87 -14.74
CA GLU A 92 -13.86 0.83 -15.67
C GLU A 92 -15.25 0.29 -15.31
N PHE A 93 -15.54 0.11 -14.01
CA PHE A 93 -16.87 -0.30 -13.55
C PHE A 93 -17.94 0.76 -13.88
N MET A 94 -17.63 2.05 -13.70
CA MET A 94 -18.59 3.13 -13.96
C MET A 94 -18.96 3.30 -15.44
N LYS A 95 -18.24 2.69 -16.39
CA LYS A 95 -18.62 2.66 -17.81
C LYS A 95 -19.90 1.84 -18.06
N ASP A 96 -20.15 0.82 -17.23
CA ASP A 96 -21.36 0.02 -17.26
C ASP A 96 -21.65 -0.56 -15.85
N PRO A 97 -22.30 0.22 -14.96
CA PRO A 97 -22.50 -0.16 -13.56
C PRO A 97 -23.53 -1.28 -13.37
N TYR A 98 -24.22 -1.69 -14.45
CA TYR A 98 -25.15 -2.82 -14.43
C TYR A 98 -24.49 -4.15 -14.81
N ALA A 99 -23.28 -4.10 -15.40
CA ALA A 99 -22.48 -5.28 -15.66
C ALA A 99 -21.83 -5.83 -14.38
N PRO A 100 -21.47 -7.13 -14.35
CA PRO A 100 -20.67 -7.69 -13.27
C PRO A 100 -19.32 -6.96 -13.12
N ILE A 101 -18.95 -6.66 -11.86
CA ILE A 101 -17.65 -6.03 -11.55
C ILE A 101 -16.51 -6.93 -12.02
N LYS A 102 -15.60 -6.37 -12.81
CA LYS A 102 -14.39 -7.06 -13.30
C LYS A 102 -13.31 -7.06 -12.22
N LYS A 103 -13.34 -8.09 -11.37
CA LYS A 103 -12.38 -8.27 -10.28
C LYS A 103 -11.06 -8.89 -10.77
N ILE A 104 -9.95 -8.35 -10.27
CA ILE A 104 -8.60 -8.89 -10.41
C ILE A 104 -8.26 -9.62 -9.12
N HIS A 105 -8.07 -10.94 -9.21
CA HIS A 105 -7.74 -11.80 -8.08
C HIS A 105 -6.22 -11.94 -7.97
N LYS A 106 -5.69 -11.83 -6.76
CA LYS A 106 -4.26 -11.90 -6.44
C LYS A 106 -4.04 -12.75 -5.19
N THR A 107 -2.85 -13.33 -5.11
CA THR A 107 -2.41 -14.10 -3.94
C THR A 107 -0.99 -13.66 -3.59
N THR A 108 -0.77 -13.31 -2.32
CA THR A 108 0.54 -12.86 -1.81
C THR A 108 0.93 -13.69 -0.59
N GLU A 109 2.17 -14.19 -0.57
CA GLU A 109 2.76 -14.81 0.63
C GLU A 109 3.31 -13.74 1.56
N VAL A 110 3.01 -13.85 2.85
CA VAL A 110 3.43 -12.89 3.87
C VAL A 110 4.18 -13.64 4.98
N LYS A 111 5.43 -13.24 5.20
CA LYS A 111 6.21 -13.64 6.36
C LYS A 111 6.07 -12.60 7.45
N PHE A 112 5.58 -13.02 8.60
CA PHE A 112 5.32 -12.15 9.73
C PHE A 112 5.99 -12.71 10.98
N PRO A 113 7.03 -12.02 11.50
CA PRO A 113 7.83 -12.55 12.61
C PRO A 113 6.96 -12.74 13.87
N PRO A 114 7.35 -13.66 14.78
CA PRO A 114 6.64 -13.85 16.04
C PRO A 114 6.53 -12.52 16.81
N THR A 115 5.32 -12.00 16.91
CA THR A 115 5.08 -10.68 17.48
C THR A 115 4.22 -10.83 18.73
N LYS A 116 4.63 -10.19 19.84
CA LYS A 116 3.82 -10.22 21.07
C LYS A 116 2.64 -9.28 20.90
N THR A 117 1.44 -9.79 21.14
CA THR A 117 0.22 -8.98 21.18
C THR A 117 -0.18 -8.75 22.63
N ALA A 118 -0.50 -7.50 22.98
CA ALA A 118 -1.04 -7.14 24.29
C ALA A 118 -2.37 -6.41 24.10
N GLY A 119 -3.45 -6.98 24.63
CA GLY A 119 -4.80 -6.45 24.50
C GLY A 119 -5.86 -7.52 24.73
N ARG A 120 -7.09 -7.11 24.97
CA ARG A 120 -8.25 -8.02 25.01
C ARG A 120 -8.68 -8.41 23.60
N ALA A 121 -9.50 -9.45 23.50
CA ALA A 121 -10.13 -9.81 22.22
C ALA A 121 -10.89 -8.60 21.65
N GLY A 122 -10.67 -8.31 20.37
CA GLY A 122 -11.24 -7.15 19.68
C GLY A 122 -10.38 -5.88 19.76
N GLU A 123 -9.51 -5.74 20.77
CA GLU A 123 -8.60 -4.57 20.91
C GLU A 123 -7.36 -4.72 20.03
N VAL A 124 -6.89 -5.95 19.80
CA VAL A 124 -5.73 -6.22 18.94
C VAL A 124 -6.20 -6.26 17.49
N VAL A 125 -5.73 -5.29 16.70
CA VAL A 125 -6.01 -5.17 15.27
C VAL A 125 -4.79 -5.61 14.47
N LEU A 126 -4.98 -6.58 13.59
CA LEU A 126 -4.04 -6.90 12.51
C LEU A 126 -4.35 -6.00 11.32
N ALA A 127 -3.51 -5.00 11.12
CA ALA A 127 -3.50 -4.14 9.96
C ALA A 127 -2.83 -4.86 8.79
N VAL A 128 -3.54 -4.93 7.67
CA VAL A 128 -3.05 -5.52 6.42
C VAL A 128 -2.88 -4.41 5.41
N HIS A 129 -1.62 -4.12 5.10
CA HIS A 129 -1.21 -3.04 4.22
C HIS A 129 -1.06 -3.58 2.80
N PHE A 130 -1.88 -3.11 1.86
CA PHE A 130 -1.85 -3.50 0.45
C PHE A 130 -1.16 -2.41 -0.36
N TYR A 131 -0.04 -2.72 -0.98
CA TYR A 131 0.77 -1.74 -1.69
C TYR A 131 0.68 -1.86 -3.21
N PRO A 132 1.06 -0.80 -3.97
CA PRO A 132 0.91 -0.78 -5.42
C PRO A 132 1.64 -1.88 -6.22
N ASP A 133 2.71 -2.49 -5.70
CA ASP A 133 3.45 -3.60 -6.36
C ASP A 133 3.05 -4.97 -5.82
N ASP A 134 1.86 -5.08 -5.21
CA ASP A 134 1.27 -6.30 -4.68
C ASP A 134 1.96 -6.89 -3.45
N HIS A 135 2.96 -6.21 -2.89
CA HIS A 135 3.47 -6.57 -1.58
C HIS A 135 2.45 -6.26 -0.49
N ILE A 136 2.45 -7.12 0.53
CA ILE A 136 1.58 -6.99 1.69
C ILE A 136 2.43 -7.02 2.95
N GLU A 137 2.14 -6.09 3.86
CA GLU A 137 2.74 -6.06 5.18
C GLU A 137 1.67 -6.21 6.27
N PHE A 138 2.05 -6.88 7.35
CA PHE A 138 1.25 -7.04 8.55
C PHE A 138 1.79 -6.17 9.68
N GLU A 139 0.89 -5.56 10.44
CA GLU A 139 1.21 -4.81 11.65
C GLU A 139 0.15 -5.06 12.72
N PHE A 140 0.56 -5.35 13.95
CA PHE A 140 -0.37 -5.35 15.08
C PHE A 140 -0.47 -3.96 15.70
N ARG A 141 -1.70 -3.51 15.90
CA ARG A 141 -2.03 -2.17 16.42
C ARG A 141 -3.18 -2.27 17.43
N ASN A 142 -3.32 -1.24 18.26
CA ASN A 142 -4.42 -1.09 19.21
C ASN A 142 -5.35 0.09 18.85
N ASP A 143 -5.19 0.62 17.64
CA ASP A 143 -6.00 1.68 17.05
C ASP A 143 -6.36 1.30 15.61
N MET A 144 -7.24 2.08 15.00
CA MET A 144 -7.60 1.99 13.59
C MET A 144 -7.11 3.21 12.80
N SER A 145 -6.20 4.00 13.37
CA SER A 145 -5.85 5.31 12.84
C SER A 145 -4.61 5.25 11.95
N GLY A 146 -4.49 6.26 11.10
CA GLY A 146 -3.33 6.48 10.27
C GLY A 146 -3.35 5.67 8.97
N THR A 147 -2.73 6.28 7.97
CA THR A 147 -2.36 5.67 6.70
C THR A 147 -0.86 5.89 6.52
N ARG A 148 -0.16 4.95 5.86
CA ARG A 148 1.27 5.13 5.54
C ARG A 148 1.47 5.93 4.25
N ILE A 149 0.44 6.01 3.42
CA ILE A 149 0.42 6.72 2.15
C ILE A 149 -0.93 7.42 2.05
N ASP A 150 -0.95 8.74 2.19
CA ASP A 150 -2.18 9.53 2.24
C ASP A 150 -2.48 10.18 0.89
N TYR A 151 -3.22 9.50 0.02
CA TYR A 151 -3.64 10.10 -1.24
C TYR A 151 -4.74 11.16 -1.06
N THR A 152 -5.45 11.14 0.07
CA THR A 152 -6.51 12.12 0.36
C THR A 152 -5.90 13.48 0.64
N GLU A 153 -4.83 13.52 1.44
CA GLU A 153 -4.05 14.73 1.69
C GLU A 153 -3.44 15.29 0.40
N VAL A 154 -2.82 14.43 -0.42
CA VAL A 154 -2.21 14.82 -1.69
C VAL A 154 -3.23 15.40 -2.68
N ASP A 155 -4.40 14.77 -2.82
CA ASP A 155 -5.47 15.29 -3.69
C ASP A 155 -6.05 16.59 -3.15
N HIS A 156 -6.35 16.65 -1.85
CA HIS A 156 -6.84 17.87 -1.22
C HIS A 156 -5.88 19.06 -1.42
N TRP A 157 -4.57 18.84 -1.25
CA TRP A 157 -3.55 19.84 -1.54
C TRP A 157 -3.57 20.27 -3.01
N LEU A 158 -3.59 19.31 -3.94
CA LEU A 158 -3.53 19.58 -5.38
C LEU A 158 -4.75 20.42 -5.82
N GLN A 159 -5.95 20.01 -5.41
CA GLN A 159 -7.19 20.71 -5.74
C GLN A 159 -7.24 22.09 -5.08
N THR A 160 -6.85 22.21 -3.81
CA THR A 160 -6.88 23.50 -3.09
C THR A 160 -5.89 24.49 -3.67
N LYS A 161 -4.68 24.03 -4.02
CA LYS A 161 -3.59 24.90 -4.48
C LYS A 161 -3.71 25.30 -5.94
N TYR A 162 -4.17 24.39 -6.81
CA TYR A 162 -4.17 24.61 -8.26
C TYR A 162 -5.57 24.69 -8.88
N GLY A 163 -6.63 24.33 -8.13
CA GLY A 163 -8.03 24.48 -8.54
C GLY A 163 -8.30 23.95 -9.94
N LYS A 164 -8.78 24.83 -10.82
CA LYS A 164 -9.11 24.51 -12.21
C LYS A 164 -7.95 23.91 -13.00
N ALA A 165 -6.69 24.20 -12.66
CA ALA A 165 -5.56 23.58 -13.33
C ALA A 165 -5.41 22.09 -12.95
N ALA A 166 -5.78 21.70 -11.72
CA ALA A 166 -5.77 20.30 -11.26
C ALA A 166 -6.95 19.48 -11.80
N ASN A 167 -8.05 20.14 -12.14
CA ASN A 167 -9.24 19.52 -12.72
C ASN A 167 -9.85 20.36 -13.86
N PRO A 168 -9.18 20.43 -15.02
CA PRO A 168 -9.58 21.33 -16.11
C PRO A 168 -10.93 20.98 -16.72
N ASP A 169 -11.33 19.72 -16.69
CA ASP A 169 -12.56 19.22 -17.29
C ASP A 169 -13.75 19.19 -16.31
N ASP A 170 -13.57 19.70 -15.08
CA ASP A 170 -14.56 19.61 -13.98
C ASP A 170 -15.07 18.18 -13.76
N ASP A 171 -14.16 17.20 -13.83
CA ASP A 171 -14.48 15.82 -13.50
C ASP A 171 -15.08 15.72 -12.10
N ASP A 172 -15.96 14.73 -11.91
CA ASP A 172 -16.45 14.36 -10.58
C ASP A 172 -15.30 14.19 -9.59
N MET A 173 -15.52 14.64 -8.35
CA MET A 173 -14.48 14.65 -7.32
C MET A 173 -13.85 13.27 -7.09
N ALA A 174 -14.62 12.19 -7.21
CA ALA A 174 -14.11 10.84 -7.04
C ALA A 174 -13.24 10.39 -8.23
N VAL A 175 -13.56 10.86 -9.44
CA VAL A 175 -12.75 10.63 -10.65
C VAL A 175 -11.43 11.39 -10.55
N ALA A 176 -11.47 12.68 -10.18
CA ALA A 176 -10.28 13.49 -9.95
C ALA A 176 -9.38 12.88 -8.87
N TYR A 177 -9.96 12.45 -7.74
CA TYR A 177 -9.26 11.75 -6.67
C TYR A 177 -8.56 10.48 -7.18
N ARG A 178 -9.25 9.61 -7.92
CA ARG A 178 -8.65 8.38 -8.46
C ARG A 178 -7.53 8.66 -9.45
N ARG A 179 -7.62 9.74 -10.26
CA ARG A 179 -6.51 10.21 -11.10
C ARG A 179 -5.30 10.59 -10.26
N THR A 180 -5.48 11.35 -9.18
CA THR A 180 -4.41 11.70 -8.25
C THR A 180 -3.79 10.47 -7.61
N ALA A 181 -4.60 9.56 -7.05
CA ALA A 181 -4.13 8.33 -6.42
C ALA A 181 -3.35 7.43 -7.39
N ARG A 182 -3.81 7.30 -8.65
CA ARG A 182 -3.07 6.57 -9.70
C ARG A 182 -1.68 7.16 -9.91
N VAL A 183 -1.57 8.47 -10.04
CA VAL A 183 -0.27 9.14 -10.22
C VAL A 183 0.61 9.01 -8.98
N ALA A 184 0.07 9.31 -7.79
CA ALA A 184 0.82 9.19 -6.53
C ALA A 184 1.37 7.76 -6.32
N SER A 185 0.58 6.73 -6.64
CA SER A 185 1.03 5.33 -6.56
C SER A 185 2.24 5.04 -7.46
N GLN A 186 2.41 5.76 -8.59
CA GLN A 186 3.60 5.65 -9.44
C GLN A 186 4.86 6.21 -8.75
N GLY A 187 4.71 7.26 -7.93
CA GLY A 187 5.80 7.78 -7.11
C GLY A 187 6.31 6.73 -6.11
N TRP A 188 5.39 5.97 -5.52
CA TRP A 188 5.74 4.83 -4.69
C TRP A 188 6.37 3.68 -5.49
N LEU A 189 5.81 3.32 -6.65
CA LEU A 189 6.31 2.23 -7.50
C LEU A 189 7.73 2.49 -7.99
N LYS A 190 8.01 3.70 -8.47
CA LYS A 190 9.30 4.08 -9.04
C LYS A 190 10.35 4.41 -7.98
N TYR A 191 9.94 5.13 -6.93
CA TYR A 191 10.88 5.83 -6.04
C TYR A 191 10.64 5.56 -4.55
N ARG A 192 9.64 4.74 -4.20
CA ARG A 192 9.25 4.41 -2.81
C ARG A 192 8.89 5.64 -1.97
N LEU A 193 8.33 6.67 -2.62
CA LEU A 193 7.81 7.84 -1.92
C LEU A 193 6.56 7.46 -1.12
N THR A 194 6.52 7.82 0.15
CA THR A 194 5.39 7.60 1.06
C THR A 194 4.95 8.88 1.77
N ASP A 195 5.84 9.86 1.89
CA ASP A 195 5.55 11.15 2.52
C ASP A 195 4.60 11.99 1.65
N SER A 196 3.62 12.63 2.28
CA SER A 196 2.63 13.44 1.57
C SER A 196 3.28 14.60 0.81
N SER A 197 4.27 15.30 1.38
CA SER A 197 4.95 16.41 0.70
C SER A 197 5.76 15.95 -0.52
N ASP A 198 6.37 14.77 -0.44
CA ASP A 198 7.04 14.16 -1.59
C ASP A 198 6.04 13.82 -2.70
N LEU A 199 4.92 13.18 -2.34
CA LEU A 199 3.88 12.77 -3.28
C LEU A 199 3.12 13.95 -3.89
N GLU A 200 2.88 15.02 -3.13
CA GLU A 200 2.35 16.30 -3.62
C GLU A 200 3.21 16.83 -4.78
N GLN A 201 4.53 16.92 -4.59
CA GLN A 201 5.41 17.40 -5.65
C GLN A 201 5.45 16.42 -6.83
N TYR A 202 5.50 15.12 -6.57
CA TYR A 202 5.47 14.11 -7.63
C TYR A 202 4.21 14.25 -8.50
N VAL A 203 3.04 14.36 -7.87
CA VAL A 203 1.75 14.51 -8.57
C VAL A 203 1.68 15.83 -9.32
N TYR A 204 2.07 16.94 -8.68
CA TYR A 204 2.09 18.26 -9.32
C TYR A 204 2.93 18.27 -10.59
N TYR A 205 4.18 17.79 -10.50
CA TYR A 205 5.05 17.78 -11.66
C TYR A 205 4.54 16.84 -12.75
N THR A 206 4.03 15.66 -12.38
CA THR A 206 3.49 14.70 -13.35
C THR A 206 2.27 15.25 -14.10
N LEU A 207 1.29 15.81 -13.37
CA LEU A 207 0.02 16.24 -13.94
C LEU A 207 0.08 17.62 -14.58
N LEU A 208 0.74 18.59 -13.94
CA LEU A 208 0.61 20.00 -14.31
C LEU A 208 1.85 20.56 -15.01
N VAL A 209 3.03 19.96 -14.82
CA VAL A 209 4.28 20.46 -15.39
C VAL A 209 4.65 19.66 -16.63
N ASN A 210 5.14 18.44 -16.44
CA ASN A 210 5.56 17.52 -17.49
C ASN A 210 5.52 16.08 -16.95
N PRO A 211 4.78 15.14 -17.56
CA PRO A 211 4.73 13.74 -17.10
C PRO A 211 6.08 13.00 -17.16
N LYS A 212 7.07 13.57 -17.86
CA LYS A 212 8.46 13.09 -17.96
C LYS A 212 9.44 13.94 -17.15
N PHE A 213 8.96 14.74 -16.19
CA PHE A 213 9.81 15.62 -15.38
C PHE A 213 10.95 14.86 -14.69
N ASP A 214 10.70 13.60 -14.34
CA ASP A 214 11.66 12.72 -13.69
C ASP A 214 12.79 12.30 -14.64
N GLU A 215 12.69 12.49 -15.95
CA GLU A 215 13.80 12.28 -16.90
C GLU A 215 14.84 13.42 -16.85
N HIS A 216 14.51 14.56 -16.24
CA HIS A 216 15.40 15.73 -16.18
C HIS A 216 16.61 15.49 -15.26
N PRO A 217 17.86 15.82 -15.67
CA PRO A 217 19.07 15.53 -14.88
C PRO A 217 19.06 16.08 -13.45
N ALA A 218 18.55 17.31 -13.26
CA ALA A 218 18.42 17.89 -11.92
C ALA A 218 17.44 17.09 -11.02
N VAL A 219 16.34 16.59 -11.59
CA VAL A 219 15.35 15.81 -10.84
C VAL A 219 15.89 14.42 -10.53
N GLN A 220 16.58 13.77 -11.48
CA GLN A 220 17.30 12.52 -11.24
C GLN A 220 18.31 12.64 -10.10
N ARG A 221 19.06 13.74 -10.05
CA ARG A 221 19.99 14.01 -8.96
C ARG A 221 19.27 14.12 -7.61
N ILE A 222 18.18 14.88 -7.55
CA ILE A 222 17.35 15.01 -6.34
C ILE A 222 16.87 13.62 -5.89
N LEU A 223 16.27 12.84 -6.79
CA LEU A 223 15.75 11.50 -6.48
C LEU A 223 16.82 10.57 -5.89
N GLN A 224 18.07 10.65 -6.36
CA GLN A 224 19.16 9.87 -5.79
C GLN A 224 19.59 10.38 -4.40
N GLU A 225 19.72 11.70 -4.23
CA GLU A 225 20.19 12.32 -2.98
C GLU A 225 19.17 12.20 -1.84
N THR A 226 17.87 12.15 -2.17
CA THR A 226 16.75 12.09 -1.23
C THR A 226 16.19 10.67 -1.01
N LYS A 227 16.71 9.67 -1.73
CA LYS A 227 16.25 8.27 -1.62
C LYS A 227 16.21 7.80 -0.16
N GLY A 228 15.03 7.32 0.27
CA GLY A 228 14.81 6.81 1.62
C GLY A 228 14.77 7.88 2.71
N LYS A 229 14.64 9.17 2.35
CA LYS A 229 14.51 10.29 3.29
C LYS A 229 13.15 10.97 3.09
N PRO A 230 12.10 10.54 3.81
CA PRO A 230 10.75 11.11 3.72
C PRO A 230 10.77 12.64 3.79
N GLY A 231 10.06 13.29 2.87
CA GLY A 231 9.88 14.75 2.80
C GLY A 231 11.02 15.51 2.11
N MET A 232 12.19 14.89 1.94
CA MET A 232 13.34 15.57 1.34
C MET A 232 13.20 15.76 -0.18
N PHE A 233 12.50 14.84 -0.88
CA PHE A 233 12.24 15.01 -2.31
C PHE A 233 11.32 16.21 -2.54
N GLY A 234 10.24 16.31 -1.78
CA GLY A 234 9.28 17.41 -1.84
C GLY A 234 9.95 18.76 -1.56
N ALA A 235 10.73 18.84 -0.48
CA ALA A 235 11.47 20.06 -0.15
C ALA A 235 12.46 20.48 -1.26
N ALA A 236 13.19 19.52 -1.83
CA ALA A 236 14.14 19.79 -2.90
C ALA A 236 13.45 20.22 -4.21
N MET A 237 12.36 19.57 -4.59
CA MET A 237 11.57 19.92 -5.78
C MET A 237 10.92 21.30 -5.66
N GLN A 238 10.49 21.71 -4.47
CA GLN A 238 9.97 23.06 -4.19
C GLN A 238 11.06 24.13 -4.26
N SER A 239 12.32 23.76 -4.00
CA SER A 239 13.48 24.66 -3.99
C SER A 239 14.18 24.76 -5.35
N LEU A 240 13.63 24.13 -6.40
CA LEU A 240 14.20 24.19 -7.74
C LEU A 240 14.23 25.63 -8.26
N PRO A 241 15.34 26.11 -8.85
CA PRO A 241 15.38 27.42 -9.48
C PRO A 241 14.37 27.52 -10.62
N ASP A 242 13.76 28.69 -10.80
CA ASP A 242 12.77 28.93 -11.85
C ASP A 242 13.27 28.53 -13.25
N ALA A 243 14.55 28.78 -13.55
CA ALA A 243 15.17 28.39 -14.82
C ALA A 243 15.07 26.87 -15.07
N VAL A 244 15.29 26.05 -14.03
CA VAL A 244 15.19 24.59 -14.11
C VAL A 244 13.73 24.17 -14.27
N VAL A 245 12.80 24.83 -13.56
CA VAL A 245 11.37 24.56 -13.71
C VAL A 245 10.90 24.86 -15.14
N GLN A 246 11.39 25.94 -15.76
CA GLN A 246 11.08 26.25 -17.15
C GLN A 246 11.69 25.25 -18.14
N GLU A 247 12.91 24.76 -17.88
CA GLU A 247 13.52 23.70 -18.69
C GLU A 247 12.68 22.41 -18.65
N ILE A 248 12.25 21.99 -17.45
CA ILE A 248 11.37 20.83 -17.27
C ILE A 248 10.05 21.00 -18.05
N LYS A 249 9.46 22.20 -18.03
CA LYS A 249 8.26 22.52 -18.83
C LYS A 249 8.56 22.49 -20.33
N GLY A 250 9.71 23.02 -20.75
CA GLY A 250 10.14 23.13 -22.15
C GLY A 250 10.34 21.79 -22.83
N ASN A 251 10.88 20.78 -22.13
CA ASN A 251 11.03 19.41 -22.64
C ASN A 251 9.69 18.71 -23.00
N ARG A 252 8.55 19.33 -22.67
CA ARG A 252 7.21 18.90 -23.12
C ARG A 252 6.93 19.26 -24.58
N LEU A 253 7.61 20.27 -25.12
CA LEU A 253 7.29 20.88 -26.43
C LEU A 253 8.01 20.23 -27.62
N ASP A 254 9.09 19.48 -27.40
CA ASP A 254 9.86 18.84 -28.49
C ASP A 254 9.11 17.72 -29.23
N ARG A 255 7.91 17.32 -28.76
CA ARG A 255 7.07 16.34 -29.48
C ARG A 255 5.89 16.95 -30.23
N ARG A 256 5.43 18.15 -29.89
CA ARG A 256 4.34 18.81 -30.66
C ARG A 256 4.82 19.49 -31.93
N SER A 257 6.12 19.77 -32.04
CA SER A 257 6.74 20.34 -33.25
C SER A 257 7.07 19.31 -34.33
N ASN A 258 7.01 18.00 -34.03
CA ASN A 258 7.34 16.92 -34.98
C ASN A 258 6.12 16.15 -35.54
N GLU A 259 4.90 16.41 -35.07
CA GLU A 259 3.67 15.83 -35.67
C GLU A 259 3.04 16.73 -36.76
N GLY A 260 3.68 17.86 -37.11
CA GLY A 260 3.22 18.80 -38.15
C GLY A 260 4.11 18.88 -39.40
N LYS A 261 5.11 18.01 -39.53
CA LYS A 261 5.94 17.89 -40.74
C LYS A 261 6.00 16.42 -41.11
N TYR A 262 5.54 16.09 -42.32
CA TYR A 262 5.36 14.76 -42.93
C TYR A 262 3.97 14.13 -42.71
N GLY A 263 3.05 14.42 -43.63
CA GLY A 263 1.78 13.72 -43.81
C GLY A 263 0.66 14.61 -44.30
#